data_AF-A0A094F8R7-F1
#
_entry.id   AF-A0A094F8R7-F1
#
_cell.length_a   1.000
_cell.length_b   1.000
_cell.length_c   1.000
_cell.angle_alpha   90.00
_cell.angle_beta   90.00
_cell.angle_gamma   90.00
#
_symmetry.space_group_name_H-M   'P 1'
#
loop_
_entity.id
_entity.type
_entity.pdbx_description
1 polymer ?
#
loop_
_entity_poly.entity_id
_entity_poly.type
_entity_poly.pdbx_seq_one_letter_code
_entity_poly.pdbx_strand_id
1 'polypeptide(L)'
;MRKPLSRDRGPVSEESTQTDFSNLDVLGGTPVPSTAIDACLWDGFHLNNGVKITNGAGVLLVNGEVFSWKPWNANRAEGEENRSLTNGKGLWEAGDESWGVLGMVWPKPDLLILGLGPNMMPLSPATRKAINSLGIQVEIQDTRNAAAQYNLLATERGLGSVAAALVPLGWREGAGVVSGKATAAKR
;
A
#
# COMPACT_ATOMS: atom_id res chain seq x y z
N MET A 1 -20.30 35.25 -45.18
CA MET A 1 -20.09 35.83 -43.84
C MET A 1 -18.59 35.90 -43.57
N ARG A 2 -18.03 37.10 -43.40
CA ARG A 2 -16.60 37.29 -43.09
C ARG A 2 -16.39 37.25 -41.57
N LYS A 3 -15.37 36.52 -41.12
CA LYS A 3 -14.95 36.41 -39.72
C LYS A 3 -14.47 37.80 -39.23
N PRO A 4 -14.81 38.24 -38.00
CA PRO A 4 -14.37 39.54 -37.49
C PRO A 4 -12.84 39.62 -37.42
N LEU A 5 -12.30 40.82 -37.72
CA LEU A 5 -10.87 41.07 -37.92
C LEU A 5 -10.06 41.22 -36.63
N SER A 6 -10.70 41.31 -35.46
CA SER A 6 -9.99 41.37 -34.18
C SER A 6 -10.57 40.38 -33.16
N ARG A 7 -9.69 39.76 -32.38
CA ARG A 7 -10.00 38.95 -31.19
C ARG A 7 -9.80 39.80 -29.95
N ASP A 8 -10.19 41.07 -30.02
CA ASP A 8 -9.93 42.02 -28.96
C ASP A 8 -10.87 41.73 -27.79
N ARG A 9 -10.32 41.19 -26.69
CA ARG A 9 -11.05 40.84 -25.47
C ARG A 9 -10.77 41.86 -24.37
N GLY A 10 -10.76 43.15 -24.71
CA GLY A 10 -10.52 44.21 -23.73
C GLY A 10 -9.16 44.08 -23.02
N PRO A 11 -8.89 44.93 -22.02
CA PRO A 11 -7.67 44.86 -21.25
C PRO A 11 -7.57 43.52 -20.51
N VAL A 12 -6.34 43.04 -20.35
CA VAL A 12 -6.04 41.86 -19.54
C VAL A 12 -6.55 42.11 -18.13
N SER A 13 -7.38 41.21 -17.58
CA SER A 13 -7.83 41.31 -16.19
C SER A 13 -6.62 41.41 -15.26
N GLU A 14 -6.55 42.48 -14.47
CA GLU A 14 -5.55 42.66 -13.40
C GLU A 14 -6.00 42.05 -12.07
N GLU A 15 -7.02 41.17 -12.09
CA GLU A 15 -7.43 40.46 -10.88
C GLU A 15 -6.28 39.56 -10.41
N SER A 16 -5.72 39.88 -9.24
CA SER A 16 -4.74 39.06 -8.52
C SER A 16 -5.33 37.75 -7.98
N THR A 17 -6.59 37.46 -8.28
CA THR A 17 -7.24 36.17 -8.01
C THR A 17 -6.87 35.13 -9.08
N GLN A 18 -5.62 35.14 -9.53
CA GLN A 18 -5.05 33.97 -10.18
C GLN A 18 -4.73 32.99 -9.05
N THR A 19 -5.63 32.03 -8.82
CA THR A 19 -5.37 30.91 -7.91
C THR A 19 -4.15 30.18 -8.43
N ASP A 20 -2.99 30.51 -7.86
CA ASP A 20 -1.77 29.80 -8.12
C ASP A 20 -1.91 28.44 -7.44
N PHE A 21 -2.20 27.39 -8.22
CA PHE A 21 -2.40 26.04 -7.70
C PHE A 21 -1.14 25.50 -6.99
N SER A 22 0.03 26.11 -7.25
CA SER A 22 1.26 25.87 -6.50
C SER A 22 1.17 26.32 -5.04
N ASN A 23 0.33 27.32 -4.72
CA ASN A 23 0.07 27.79 -3.36
C ASN A 23 -1.06 27.02 -2.65
N LEU A 24 -1.71 26.07 -3.33
CA LEU A 24 -2.68 25.15 -2.74
C LEU A 24 -2.06 23.80 -2.35
N ASP A 25 -0.74 23.65 -2.50
CA ASP A 25 -0.01 22.48 -2.02
C ASP A 25 0.31 22.65 -0.52
N VAL A 26 -0.74 22.47 0.30
CA VAL A 26 -0.67 22.52 1.77
C VAL A 26 0.31 21.47 2.33
N LEU A 27 0.69 20.46 1.54
CA LEU A 27 1.57 19.36 1.94
C LEU A 27 2.99 19.47 1.38
N GLY A 28 3.28 20.42 0.48
CA GLY A 28 4.58 20.57 -0.17
C GLY A 28 5.76 20.84 0.77
N GLY A 29 5.49 21.24 2.02
CA GLY A 29 6.48 21.43 3.09
C GLY A 29 6.61 20.25 4.08
N THR A 30 5.76 19.23 3.97
CA THR A 30 5.80 18.07 4.87
C THR A 30 6.84 17.08 4.36
N PRO A 31 7.82 16.67 5.17
CA PRO A 31 8.81 15.69 4.73
C PRO A 31 8.11 14.39 4.36
N VAL A 32 8.29 13.96 3.11
CA VAL A 32 7.82 12.65 2.65
C VAL A 32 8.38 11.59 3.60
N PRO A 33 7.56 10.65 4.08
CA PRO A 33 8.04 9.61 4.97
C PRO A 33 9.22 8.89 4.31
N SER A 34 10.28 8.62 5.06
CA SER A 34 11.46 7.89 4.58
C SER A 34 11.16 6.43 4.21
N THR A 35 9.92 6.00 4.35
CA THR A 35 9.42 4.67 3.97
C THR A 35 8.31 4.75 2.93
N ALA A 36 8.19 5.87 2.22
CA ALA A 36 7.23 5.98 1.12
C ALA A 36 7.55 4.93 0.05
N ILE A 37 6.49 4.33 -0.50
CA ILE A 37 6.60 3.31 -1.54
C ILE A 37 6.68 4.00 -2.90
N ASP A 38 7.82 3.88 -3.56
CA ASP A 38 8.04 4.40 -4.92
C ASP A 38 7.46 3.46 -5.98
N ALA A 39 7.60 2.14 -5.78
CA ALA A 39 7.12 1.15 -6.73
C ALA A 39 6.63 -0.12 -6.04
N CYS A 40 5.44 -0.57 -6.44
CA CYS A 40 4.96 -1.93 -6.20
C CYS A 40 5.42 -2.81 -7.37
N LEU A 41 6.28 -3.79 -7.06
CA LEU A 41 6.80 -4.74 -8.04
C LEU A 41 5.99 -6.02 -8.03
N TRP A 42 6.29 -6.87 -9.01
CA TRP A 42 5.71 -8.19 -9.09
C TRP A 42 6.18 -9.11 -7.94
N ASP A 43 7.42 -8.97 -7.51
CA ASP A 43 8.06 -9.79 -6.48
C ASP A 43 8.52 -9.01 -5.24
N GLY A 44 8.00 -7.79 -5.04
CA GLY A 44 8.30 -6.99 -3.86
C GLY A 44 8.02 -5.49 -4.04
N PHE A 45 8.85 -4.65 -3.42
CA PHE A 45 8.61 -3.21 -3.29
C PHE A 45 9.92 -2.42 -3.34
N HIS A 46 9.88 -1.22 -3.91
CA HIS A 46 10.94 -0.21 -3.78
C HIS A 46 10.45 0.96 -2.94
N LEU A 47 11.27 1.41 -2.01
CA LEU A 47 11.00 2.55 -1.15
C LEU A 47 11.93 3.73 -1.46
N ASN A 48 11.49 4.94 -1.13
CA ASN A 48 12.19 6.19 -1.43
C ASN A 48 13.54 6.36 -0.72
N ASN A 49 13.78 5.63 0.37
CA ASN A 49 15.08 5.56 1.04
C ASN A 49 16.08 4.61 0.36
N GLY A 50 15.72 4.01 -0.78
CA GLY A 50 16.55 3.07 -1.51
C GLY A 50 16.44 1.62 -1.04
N VAL A 51 15.68 1.33 0.03
CA VAL A 51 15.40 -0.05 0.46
C VAL A 51 14.56 -0.77 -0.59
N LYS A 52 14.92 -2.02 -0.85
CA LYS A 52 14.21 -2.91 -1.78
C LYS A 52 13.80 -4.18 -1.06
N ILE A 53 12.50 -4.43 -1.02
CA ILE A 53 11.95 -5.73 -0.63
C ILE A 53 11.86 -6.57 -1.90
N THR A 54 12.44 -7.77 -1.87
CA THR A 54 12.58 -8.66 -3.03
C THR A 54 12.29 -10.11 -2.63
N ASN A 55 12.52 -11.06 -3.55
CA ASN A 55 12.34 -12.51 -3.32
C ASN A 55 10.90 -12.87 -2.94
N GLY A 56 9.93 -12.18 -3.53
CA GLY A 56 8.51 -12.43 -3.35
C GLY A 56 7.99 -12.09 -1.95
N ALA A 57 8.74 -11.35 -1.15
CA ALA A 57 8.27 -10.93 0.17
C ALA A 57 7.28 -9.76 0.07
N GLY A 58 6.25 -9.80 0.92
CA GLY A 58 5.44 -8.63 1.22
C GLY A 58 6.20 -7.64 2.10
N VAL A 59 5.56 -6.51 2.36
CA VAL A 59 6.10 -5.48 3.25
C VAL A 59 5.10 -5.13 4.34
N LEU A 60 5.59 -4.99 5.57
CA LEU A 60 4.85 -4.41 6.69
C LEU A 60 5.56 -3.11 7.10
N LEU A 61 4.83 -2.01 7.01
CA LEU A 61 5.27 -0.64 7.28
C LEU A 61 4.59 -0.15 8.56
N VAL A 62 5.38 0.17 9.58
CA VAL A 62 4.86 0.62 10.87
C VAL A 62 5.82 1.64 11.46
N ASN A 63 5.32 2.81 11.86
CA ASN A 63 6.11 3.85 12.53
C ASN A 63 7.38 4.29 11.78
N GLY A 64 7.35 4.29 10.45
CA GLY A 64 8.52 4.62 9.62
C GLY A 64 9.58 3.52 9.55
N GLU A 65 9.25 2.31 9.99
CA GLU A 65 10.07 1.11 9.81
C GLU A 65 9.47 0.18 8.77
N VAL A 66 10.32 -0.67 8.20
CA VAL A 66 10.00 -1.54 7.07
C VAL A 66 10.41 -2.96 7.44
N PHE A 67 9.45 -3.88 7.45
CA PHE A 67 9.67 -5.29 7.72
C PHE A 67 9.33 -6.14 6.50
N SER A 68 10.16 -7.15 6.23
CA SER A 68 9.79 -8.22 5.30
C SER A 68 8.63 -9.01 5.91
N TRP A 69 7.56 -9.19 5.14
CA TRP A 69 6.32 -9.77 5.64
C TRP A 69 5.83 -10.89 4.72
N LYS A 70 5.73 -12.10 5.27
CA LYS A 70 5.26 -13.30 4.56
C LYS A 70 4.14 -13.96 5.37
N PRO A 71 2.93 -13.41 5.38
CA PRO A 71 1.80 -13.92 6.18
C PRO A 71 1.44 -15.37 5.82
N TRP A 72 1.77 -15.79 4.60
CA TRP A 72 1.59 -17.16 4.12
C TRP A 72 2.56 -18.17 4.77
N ASN A 73 3.55 -17.73 5.53
CA ASN A 73 4.47 -18.60 6.29
C ASN A 73 4.16 -18.63 7.80
N ALA A 74 3.19 -17.85 8.29
CA ALA A 74 3.05 -17.48 9.71
C ALA A 74 2.49 -18.58 10.65
N ASN A 75 2.58 -19.86 10.30
CA ASN A 75 2.15 -20.99 11.15
C ASN A 75 2.91 -22.27 10.76
N ARG A 76 4.10 -22.15 10.19
CA ARG A 76 4.79 -23.24 9.49
C ARG A 76 6.25 -23.34 9.89
N ALA A 77 6.77 -24.57 9.82
CA ALA A 77 8.18 -24.82 10.03
C ALA A 77 9.01 -24.06 8.99
N GLU A 78 10.22 -23.65 9.39
CA GLU A 78 11.15 -22.96 8.52
C GLU A 78 11.43 -23.79 7.25
N GLY A 79 11.13 -23.20 6.08
CA GLY A 79 11.26 -23.87 4.77
C GLY A 79 9.95 -24.36 4.15
N GLU A 80 8.83 -24.35 4.86
CA GLU A 80 7.51 -24.62 4.29
C GLU A 80 6.85 -23.32 3.80
N GLU A 81 6.74 -23.14 2.49
CA GLU A 81 5.97 -22.03 1.89
C GLU A 81 4.55 -22.50 1.59
N ASN A 82 3.57 -22.08 2.40
CA ASN A 82 2.19 -22.16 1.97
C ASN A 82 1.95 -21.08 0.93
N ARG A 83 1.26 -21.44 -0.15
CA ARG A 83 0.97 -20.52 -1.26
C ARG A 83 -0.47 -20.04 -1.21
N SER A 84 -1.06 -20.07 -0.01
CA SER A 84 -2.48 -19.83 0.21
C SER A 84 -2.68 -18.80 1.32
N LEU A 85 -3.44 -17.76 1.00
CA LEU A 85 -3.94 -16.75 1.94
C LEU A 85 -5.46 -16.77 2.01
N THR A 86 -6.09 -17.86 1.57
CA THR A 86 -7.54 -18.03 1.64
C THR A 86 -7.90 -19.21 2.52
N ASN A 87 -8.92 -19.05 3.34
CA ASN A 87 -9.47 -20.17 4.09
C ASN A 87 -10.39 -21.03 3.21
N GLY A 88 -10.90 -22.14 3.75
CA GLY A 88 -11.80 -23.05 3.02
C GLY A 88 -13.11 -22.43 2.52
N LYS A 89 -13.41 -21.17 2.87
CA LYS A 89 -14.56 -20.39 2.39
C LYS A 89 -14.19 -19.35 1.33
N GLY A 90 -12.93 -19.30 0.91
CA GLY A 90 -12.42 -18.31 -0.04
C GLY A 90 -12.32 -16.90 0.53
N LEU A 91 -12.25 -16.75 1.86
CA LEU A 91 -12.00 -15.46 2.52
C LEU A 91 -10.51 -15.31 2.79
N TRP A 92 -9.99 -14.08 2.66
CA TRP A 92 -8.59 -13.81 2.92
C TRP A 92 -8.29 -13.95 4.41
N GLU A 93 -7.32 -14.79 4.74
CA GLU A 93 -6.99 -15.16 6.11
C GLU A 93 -5.48 -15.26 6.28
N ALA A 94 -4.97 -14.54 7.28
CA ALA A 94 -3.61 -14.66 7.77
C ALA A 94 -3.64 -15.03 9.25
N GLY A 95 -2.72 -15.90 9.66
CA GLY A 95 -2.58 -16.35 11.04
C GLY A 95 -2.10 -15.23 11.97
N ASP A 96 -2.41 -15.36 13.26
CA ASP A 96 -2.16 -14.31 14.26
C ASP A 96 -0.68 -13.90 14.35
N GLU A 97 0.25 -14.84 14.14
CA GLU A 97 1.70 -14.55 14.14
C GLU A 97 2.11 -13.54 13.04
N SER A 98 1.33 -13.45 11.97
CA SER A 98 1.54 -12.46 10.89
C SER A 98 1.48 -11.02 11.39
N TRP A 99 0.83 -10.80 12.53
CA TRP A 99 0.57 -9.48 13.12
C TRP A 99 1.43 -9.20 14.35
N GLY A 100 2.39 -10.07 14.69
CA GLY A 100 3.19 -9.96 15.91
C GLY A 100 3.87 -8.60 16.09
N VAL A 101 4.40 -8.02 15.00
CA VAL A 101 5.00 -6.66 15.01
C VAL A 101 3.99 -5.61 15.48
N LEU A 102 2.75 -5.65 15.00
CA LEU A 102 1.70 -4.72 15.43
C LEU A 102 1.38 -4.88 16.92
N GLY A 103 1.51 -6.08 17.47
CA GLY A 103 1.37 -6.36 18.91
C GLY A 103 2.45 -5.70 19.77
N MET A 104 3.64 -5.48 19.23
CA MET A 104 4.81 -4.97 19.96
C MET A 104 4.97 -3.44 19.91
N VAL A 105 4.38 -2.77 18.93
CA VAL A 105 4.56 -1.32 18.72
C VAL A 105 3.67 -0.49 19.67
N TRP A 106 4.23 0.62 20.17
CA TRP A 106 3.54 1.72 20.87
C TRP A 106 4.01 3.06 20.25
N PRO A 107 3.11 3.98 19.82
CA PRO A 107 1.64 3.88 19.87
C PRO A 107 1.13 2.80 18.94
N LYS A 108 -0.07 2.28 19.24
CA LYS A 108 -0.77 1.47 18.23
C LYS A 108 -1.15 2.40 17.07
N PRO A 109 -0.94 2.00 15.80
CA PRO A 109 -1.49 2.75 14.68
C PRO A 109 -3.02 2.70 14.74
N ASP A 110 -3.67 3.79 14.40
CA ASP A 110 -5.14 3.86 14.39
C ASP A 110 -5.72 3.07 13.21
N LEU A 111 -4.98 3.04 12.10
CA LEU A 111 -5.39 2.44 10.83
C LEU A 111 -4.27 1.56 10.24
N LEU A 112 -4.65 0.36 9.81
CA LEU A 112 -3.87 -0.54 8.99
C LEU A 112 -4.48 -0.62 7.59
N ILE A 113 -3.72 -0.20 6.58
CA ILE A 113 -4.07 -0.40 5.18
C ILE A 113 -3.51 -1.75 4.73
N LEU A 114 -4.38 -2.65 4.31
CA LEU A 114 -4.04 -4.02 3.96
C LEU A 114 -4.20 -4.22 2.44
N GLY A 115 -3.06 -4.33 1.76
CA GLY A 115 -2.96 -4.58 0.32
C GLY A 115 -2.85 -6.06 0.02
N LEU A 116 -3.85 -6.61 -0.69
CA LEU A 116 -3.98 -8.06 -0.89
C LEU A 116 -3.34 -8.61 -2.19
N GLY A 117 -2.43 -7.85 -2.79
CA GLY A 117 -1.78 -8.18 -4.05
C GLY A 117 -2.50 -7.50 -5.23
N PRO A 118 -2.64 -8.18 -6.39
CA PRO A 118 -3.20 -7.56 -7.58
C PRO A 118 -4.72 -7.32 -7.50
N ASN A 119 -5.44 -7.99 -6.59
CA ASN A 119 -6.89 -7.89 -6.45
C ASN A 119 -7.27 -7.85 -4.97
N MET A 120 -8.39 -7.18 -4.65
CA MET A 120 -8.98 -7.18 -3.31
C MET A 120 -9.85 -8.43 -3.08
N MET A 121 -9.98 -8.84 -1.81
CA MET A 121 -10.82 -9.96 -1.37
C MET A 121 -11.39 -9.68 0.03
N PRO A 122 -12.58 -10.21 0.38
CA PRO A 122 -13.11 -10.08 1.74
C PRO A 122 -12.20 -10.75 2.77
N LEU A 123 -11.95 -10.06 3.90
CA LEU A 123 -11.25 -10.64 5.04
C LEU A 123 -12.12 -11.66 5.78
N SER A 124 -11.49 -12.70 6.31
CA SER A 124 -12.13 -13.59 7.25
C SER A 124 -12.46 -12.87 8.58
N PRO A 125 -13.54 -13.26 9.28
CA PRO A 125 -13.85 -12.72 10.59
C PRO A 125 -12.72 -12.90 11.61
N ALA A 126 -11.95 -14.00 11.50
CA ALA A 126 -10.83 -14.30 12.40
C ALA A 126 -9.71 -13.27 12.25
N THR A 127 -9.24 -13.03 11.02
CA THR A 127 -8.21 -12.02 10.75
C THR A 127 -8.68 -10.61 11.13
N ARG A 128 -9.92 -10.24 10.79
CA ARG A 128 -10.48 -8.93 11.19
C ARG A 128 -10.50 -8.79 12.72
N LYS A 129 -10.90 -9.84 13.44
CA LYS A 129 -10.93 -9.84 14.91
C LYS A 129 -9.52 -9.70 15.49
N ALA A 130 -8.53 -10.42 14.95
CA ALA A 130 -7.14 -10.37 15.42
C ALA A 130 -6.55 -8.95 15.32
N ILE A 131 -6.80 -8.25 14.20
CA ILE A 131 -6.35 -6.86 14.02
C ILE A 131 -7.13 -5.92 14.95
N ASN A 132 -8.46 -6.02 14.96
CA ASN A 132 -9.31 -5.14 15.78
C ASN A 132 -9.05 -5.30 17.29
N SER A 133 -8.67 -6.49 17.77
CA SER A 133 -8.36 -6.70 19.19
C SER A 133 -7.07 -5.98 19.63
N LEU A 134 -6.24 -5.53 18.69
CA LEU A 134 -5.10 -4.66 18.96
C LEU A 134 -5.51 -3.18 19.06
N GLY A 135 -6.80 -2.85 18.86
CA GLY A 135 -7.30 -1.48 18.79
C GLY A 135 -7.10 -0.81 17.44
N ILE A 136 -6.73 -1.56 16.41
CA ILE A 136 -6.36 -1.05 15.08
C ILE A 136 -7.53 -1.24 14.12
N GLN A 137 -7.91 -0.21 13.36
CA GLN A 137 -8.88 -0.33 12.27
C GLN A 137 -8.21 -0.91 11.02
N VAL A 138 -8.93 -1.70 10.23
CA VAL A 138 -8.40 -2.28 8.98
C VAL A 138 -9.18 -1.82 7.75
N GLU A 139 -8.45 -1.33 6.75
CA GLU A 139 -8.94 -1.01 5.41
C GLU A 139 -8.31 -1.96 4.39
N ILE A 140 -9.11 -2.47 3.45
CA ILE A 140 -8.66 -3.48 2.47
C ILE A 140 -8.67 -2.87 1.08
N GLN A 141 -7.56 -3.02 0.35
CA GLN A 141 -7.44 -2.59 -1.03
C GLN A 141 -6.58 -3.58 -1.84
N ASP A 142 -6.50 -3.41 -3.16
CA ASP A 142 -5.37 -3.94 -3.92
C ASP A 142 -4.07 -3.20 -3.52
N THR A 143 -2.94 -3.86 -3.73
CA THR A 143 -1.65 -3.37 -3.23
C THR A 143 -1.23 -2.01 -3.81
N ARG A 144 -1.61 -1.71 -5.06
CA ARG A 144 -1.19 -0.45 -5.69
C ARG A 144 -1.91 0.73 -5.08
N ASN A 145 -3.22 0.59 -4.89
CA ASN A 145 -4.03 1.61 -4.23
C ASN A 145 -3.68 1.73 -2.74
N ALA A 146 -3.46 0.61 -2.06
CA ALA A 146 -3.03 0.59 -0.66
C ALA A 146 -1.72 1.34 -0.44
N ALA A 147 -0.73 1.15 -1.33
CA ALA A 147 0.55 1.85 -1.27
C ALA A 147 0.38 3.37 -1.44
N ALA A 148 -0.45 3.80 -2.39
CA ALA A 148 -0.72 5.22 -2.62
C ALA A 148 -1.43 5.85 -1.41
N GLN A 149 -2.43 5.17 -0.85
CA GLN A 149 -3.15 5.66 0.33
C GLN A 149 -2.24 5.72 1.57
N TYR A 150 -1.37 4.74 1.76
CA TYR A 150 -0.37 4.77 2.83
C TYR A 150 0.53 6.00 2.70
N ASN A 151 1.12 6.22 1.53
CA ASN A 151 2.00 7.37 1.31
C ASN A 151 1.30 8.70 1.61
N LEU A 152 0.04 8.85 1.18
CA LEU A 152 -0.76 10.04 1.45
C LEU A 152 -0.99 10.23 2.95
N LEU A 153 -1.59 9.24 3.62
CA LEU A 153 -1.97 9.37 5.03
C LEU A 153 -0.76 9.46 5.96
N ALA A 154 0.33 8.74 5.66
CA ALA A 154 1.57 8.83 6.41
C ALA A 154 2.21 10.23 6.31
N THR A 155 2.02 10.92 5.18
CA THR A 155 2.44 12.32 5.00
C THR A 155 1.52 13.29 5.75
N GLU A 156 0.19 13.09 5.68
CA GLU A 156 -0.80 14.00 6.28
C GLU A 156 -0.91 13.89 7.81
N ARG A 157 -0.89 12.66 8.33
CA ARG A 157 -1.19 12.35 9.75
C ARG A 157 0.03 11.90 10.54
N GLY A 158 1.17 11.75 9.87
CA GLY A 158 2.41 11.25 10.43
C GLY A 158 2.46 9.73 10.54
N LEU A 159 3.69 9.22 10.57
CA LEU A 159 4.07 7.80 10.52
C LEU A 159 3.51 6.90 11.64
N GLY A 160 3.15 7.49 12.79
CA GLY A 160 2.66 6.73 13.95
C GLY A 160 1.17 6.36 13.86
N SER A 161 0.37 7.08 13.06
CA SER A 161 -1.08 6.91 13.01
C SER A 161 -1.54 5.85 12.00
N VAL A 162 -0.71 5.57 11.00
CA VAL A 162 -1.03 4.68 9.87
C VAL A 162 0.07 3.66 9.65
N ALA A 163 -0.35 2.40 9.52
CA ALA A 163 0.49 1.28 9.09
C ALA A 163 0.00 0.73 7.75
N ALA A 164 0.86 0.01 7.04
CA ALA A 164 0.49 -0.72 5.83
C ALA A 164 1.07 -2.12 5.82
N ALA A 165 0.29 -3.11 5.39
CA ALA A 165 0.74 -4.48 5.19
C ALA A 165 0.37 -4.88 3.75
N LEU A 166 1.37 -5.12 2.90
CA LEU A 166 1.17 -5.24 1.46
C LEU A 166 1.75 -6.54 0.92
N VAL A 167 0.92 -7.29 0.22
CA VAL A 167 1.30 -8.48 -0.55
C VAL A 167 1.79 -8.04 -1.94
N PRO A 168 2.85 -8.65 -2.52
CA PRO A 168 3.35 -8.26 -3.84
C PRO A 168 2.34 -8.47 -4.97
N LEU A 169 2.49 -7.71 -6.06
CA LEU A 169 1.55 -7.78 -7.20
C LEU A 169 1.51 -9.15 -7.89
N GLY A 170 2.60 -9.91 -7.78
CA GLY A 170 2.72 -11.25 -8.38
C GLY A 170 2.15 -12.39 -7.54
N TRP A 171 1.49 -12.09 -6.41
CA TRP A 171 0.84 -13.10 -5.61
C TRP A 171 -0.29 -13.79 -6.38
N ARG A 172 -0.27 -15.12 -6.35
CA ARG A 172 -1.30 -15.99 -6.92
C ARG A 172 -1.61 -17.11 -5.94
N GLU A 173 -2.89 -17.24 -5.59
CA GLU A 173 -3.35 -18.30 -4.72
C GLU A 173 -2.96 -19.70 -5.28
N GLY A 174 -2.40 -20.55 -4.43
CA GLY A 174 -1.84 -21.86 -4.77
C GLY A 174 -0.44 -21.83 -5.42
N ALA A 175 0.01 -20.69 -5.95
CA ALA A 175 1.30 -20.56 -6.64
C ALA A 175 2.32 -19.67 -5.91
N GLY A 176 1.87 -18.80 -4.99
CA GLY A 176 2.72 -17.85 -4.29
C GLY A 176 3.07 -16.67 -5.18
N VAL A 177 4.22 -16.03 -4.94
CA VAL A 177 4.69 -14.91 -5.77
C VAL A 177 5.46 -15.42 -6.98
N VAL A 178 4.88 -15.25 -8.17
CA VAL A 178 5.44 -15.80 -9.41
C VAL A 178 6.17 -14.71 -10.18
N SER A 179 7.50 -14.59 -10.13
CA SER A 179 8.20 -13.52 -10.87
C SER A 179 7.88 -13.52 -12.38
N GLY A 180 7.70 -12.34 -12.97
CA GLY A 180 7.20 -12.14 -14.35
C GLY A 180 8.08 -12.64 -15.50
N LYS A 181 8.99 -13.61 -15.29
CA LYS A 181 9.78 -14.27 -16.35
C LYS A 181 9.13 -15.53 -16.94
N ALA A 182 7.81 -15.70 -16.81
CA ALA A 182 7.11 -16.89 -17.31
C ALA A 182 5.85 -16.61 -18.16
N THR A 183 5.89 -15.57 -19.02
CA THR A 183 4.89 -15.42 -20.10
C THR A 183 5.55 -15.15 -21.46
N ALA A 184 6.60 -15.89 -21.78
CA ALA A 184 7.13 -16.03 -23.13
C ALA A 184 7.07 -17.52 -23.55
N ALA A 185 5.88 -18.11 -23.55
CA ALA A 185 5.64 -19.43 -24.14
C ALA A 185 4.14 -19.70 -24.36
N LYS A 186 3.55 -19.11 -25.40
CA LYS A 186 2.96 -19.84 -26.54
C LYS A 186 2.27 -18.86 -27.48
N ARG A 187 2.44 -19.19 -28.76
CA ARG A 187 1.99 -18.52 -29.98
C ARG A 187 0.48 -18.38 -30.03
#